data_AF-A0A401HAA7-F1
#
_entry.id   AF-A0A401HAA7-F1
#
_cell.length_a   1.000
_cell.length_b   1.000
_cell.length_c   1.000
_cell.angle_alpha   90.00
_cell.angle_beta   90.00
_cell.angle_gamma   90.00
#
_symmetry.space_group_name_H-M   'P 1'
#
loop_
_entity.id
_entity.type
_entity.pdbx_description
1 polymer ?
#
loop_
_entity_poly.entity_id
_entity_poly.type
_entity_poly.pdbx_seq_one_letter_code
_entity_poly.pdbx_strand_id
1 'polypeptide(L)'
;MRMKALALVTTSIIMLSIFALTGYLMYALPSEEEARATFESIGCVSCHNGTVAATWDEIVDQLKGVPENYGGDIDAFARDVAYFGQKGAFNTWNDLIATMAQNVGKQPNDPDIQKINEFFLSVAGVSGGETTPTETATGTTTPQETTEETTPMGTETEEAEAGIPFGLAAAIALLIVVLIAAAAYMFARR
;
A
#
# COMPACT_ATOMS: atom_id res chain seq x y z
N MET A 1 48.00 17.37 -7.59
CA MET A 1 47.14 16.96 -6.45
C MET A 1 45.64 17.12 -6.72
N ARG A 2 45.18 18.21 -7.35
CA ARG A 2 43.74 18.47 -7.61
C ARG A 2 43.01 17.39 -8.45
N MET A 3 43.67 16.77 -9.42
CA MET A 3 43.07 15.69 -10.23
C MET A 3 42.86 14.36 -9.46
N LYS A 4 43.67 14.07 -8.43
CA LYS A 4 43.51 12.85 -7.61
C LYS A 4 42.34 12.98 -6.62
N ALA A 5 42.09 14.19 -6.12
CA ALA A 5 40.94 14.48 -5.28
C ALA A 5 39.62 14.40 -6.06
N LEU A 6 39.61 14.88 -7.31
CA LEU A 6 38.42 14.82 -8.17
C LEU A 6 38.00 13.37 -8.50
N ALA A 7 38.97 12.48 -8.73
CA ALA A 7 38.72 11.06 -9.01
C ALA A 7 38.22 10.26 -7.79
N LEU A 8 38.62 10.65 -6.57
CA LEU A 8 38.16 10.03 -5.31
C LEU A 8 36.74 10.47 -4.94
N VAL A 9 36.37 11.71 -5.25
CA VAL A 9 35.03 12.24 -4.99
C VAL A 9 34.01 11.62 -5.94
N THR A 10 34.33 11.47 -7.23
CA THR A 10 33.41 10.85 -8.20
C THR A 10 33.19 9.36 -7.93
N THR A 11 34.22 8.62 -7.52
CA THR A 11 34.08 7.20 -7.14
C THR A 11 33.26 7.01 -5.87
N SER A 12 33.38 7.89 -4.88
CA SER A 12 32.56 7.85 -3.66
C SER A 12 31.09 8.12 -3.95
N ILE A 13 30.77 9.07 -4.84
CA ILE A 13 29.40 9.38 -5.22
C ILE A 13 28.77 8.19 -5.95
N ILE A 14 29.48 7.58 -6.91
CA ILE A 14 28.97 6.41 -7.65
C ILE A 14 28.71 5.22 -6.72
N MET A 15 29.59 4.94 -5.76
CA MET A 15 29.38 3.87 -4.78
C MET A 15 28.18 4.13 -3.87
N LEU A 16 27.96 5.38 -3.46
CA LEU A 16 26.80 5.76 -2.65
C LEU A 16 25.49 5.62 -3.45
N SER A 17 25.50 5.98 -4.73
CA SER A 17 24.35 5.83 -5.63
C SER A 17 24.01 4.35 -5.89
N ILE A 18 25.02 3.49 -6.03
CA ILE A 18 24.81 2.04 -6.17
C ILE A 18 24.23 1.47 -4.88
N PHE A 19 24.74 1.87 -3.71
CA PHE A 19 24.21 1.43 -2.41
C PHE A 19 22.76 1.86 -2.19
N ALA A 20 22.41 3.09 -2.59
CA ALA A 20 21.04 3.60 -2.53
C ALA A 20 20.11 2.87 -3.52
N LEU A 21 20.57 2.57 -4.74
CA LEU A 21 19.79 1.76 -5.70
C LEU A 21 19.60 0.32 -5.22
N THR A 22 20.65 -0.33 -4.69
CA THR A 22 20.52 -1.69 -4.14
C THR A 22 19.67 -1.73 -2.87
N GLY A 23 19.68 -0.67 -2.06
CA GLY A 23 18.79 -0.54 -0.90
C GLY A 23 17.33 -0.34 -1.30
N TYR A 24 17.07 0.36 -2.42
CA TYR A 24 15.71 0.58 -2.93
C TYR A 24 15.15 -0.66 -3.66
N LEU A 25 16.00 -1.45 -4.31
CA LEU A 25 15.63 -2.72 -4.95
C LEU A 25 15.38 -3.89 -3.96
N MET A 26 15.62 -3.68 -2.67
CA MET A 26 15.39 -4.68 -1.62
C MET A 26 14.18 -4.36 -0.72
N TYR A 27 13.13 -3.72 -1.26
CA TYR A 27 11.77 -4.03 -0.78
C TYR A 27 11.42 -5.44 -1.27
N ALA A 28 12.05 -6.44 -0.66
CA ALA A 28 11.69 -7.83 -0.85
C ALA A 28 10.30 -8.01 -0.23
N LEU A 29 9.40 -8.65 -0.98
CA LEU A 29 8.14 -9.13 -0.41
C LEU A 29 8.46 -9.95 0.84
N PRO A 30 7.69 -9.78 1.93
CA PRO A 30 7.91 -10.56 3.14
C PRO A 30 7.84 -12.05 2.83
N SER A 31 8.80 -12.80 3.35
CA SER A 31 8.77 -14.26 3.22
C SER A 31 7.59 -14.86 4.01
N GLU A 32 7.17 -16.06 3.63
CA GLU A 32 6.11 -16.78 4.38
C GLU A 32 6.48 -16.97 5.85
N GLU A 33 7.75 -17.26 6.15
CA GLU A 33 8.25 -17.42 7.51
C GLU A 33 8.13 -16.12 8.32
N GLU A 34 8.53 -14.99 7.74
CA GLU A 34 8.42 -13.68 8.40
C GLU A 34 6.98 -13.24 8.60
N ALA A 35 6.12 -13.45 7.61
CA ALA A 35 4.70 -13.11 7.68
C ALA A 35 3.99 -14.00 8.73
N ARG A 36 4.30 -15.30 8.77
CA ARG A 36 3.77 -16.24 9.77
C ARG A 36 4.23 -15.87 11.18
N ALA A 37 5.52 -15.63 11.38
CA ALA A 37 6.05 -15.23 12.67
C ALA A 37 5.39 -13.92 13.16
N THR A 38 5.16 -12.98 12.24
CA THR A 38 4.46 -11.72 12.56
C THR A 38 3.00 -11.99 12.96
N PHE A 39 2.27 -12.80 12.18
CA PHE A 39 0.90 -13.21 12.46
C PHE A 39 0.73 -13.87 13.84
N GLU A 40 1.66 -14.76 14.19
CA GLU A 40 1.72 -15.41 15.50
C GLU A 40 2.01 -14.39 16.62
N SER A 41 3.00 -13.51 16.41
CA SER A 41 3.46 -12.56 17.43
C SER A 41 2.42 -11.50 17.81
N ILE A 42 1.57 -11.09 16.87
CA ILE A 42 0.52 -10.09 17.12
C ILE A 42 -0.79 -10.71 17.62
N GLY A 43 -0.82 -12.03 17.81
CA GLY A 43 -1.93 -12.73 18.44
C GLY A 43 -3.04 -13.17 17.50
N CYS A 44 -2.89 -13.11 16.18
CA CYS A 44 -3.94 -13.54 15.24
C CYS A 44 -4.33 -15.01 15.45
N VAL A 45 -3.40 -15.85 15.92
CA VAL A 45 -3.61 -17.27 16.24
C VAL A 45 -4.60 -17.52 17.38
N SER A 46 -4.96 -16.51 18.19
CA SER A 46 -5.98 -16.68 19.23
C SER A 46 -7.35 -17.02 18.62
N CYS A 47 -7.63 -16.47 17.43
CA CYS A 47 -8.85 -16.74 16.66
C CYS A 47 -8.60 -17.71 15.49
N HIS A 48 -7.44 -17.60 14.83
CA HIS A 48 -7.07 -18.42 13.67
C HIS A 48 -6.38 -19.72 14.08
N ASN A 49 -7.16 -20.63 14.68
CA ASN A 49 -6.70 -21.88 15.29
C ASN A 49 -7.42 -23.14 14.76
N GLY A 50 -8.24 -23.02 13.72
CA GLY A 50 -9.00 -24.12 13.12
C GLY A 50 -10.30 -24.45 13.86
N THR A 51 -10.55 -23.88 15.04
CA THR A 51 -11.82 -24.02 15.77
C THR A 51 -12.73 -22.81 15.56
N VAL A 52 -12.18 -21.60 15.68
CA VAL A 52 -12.96 -20.35 15.57
C VAL A 52 -12.90 -19.81 14.14
N ALA A 53 -11.71 -19.72 13.58
CA ALA A 53 -11.46 -19.31 12.21
C ALA A 53 -10.35 -20.19 11.60
N ALA A 54 -10.21 -20.11 10.27
CA ALA A 54 -9.19 -20.82 9.51
C ALA A 54 -7.79 -20.59 10.10
N THR A 55 -6.99 -21.65 10.17
CA THR A 55 -5.56 -21.59 10.53
C THR A 55 -4.75 -20.82 9.49
N TRP A 56 -3.52 -20.44 9.85
CA TRP A 56 -2.57 -19.83 8.89
C TRP A 56 -2.47 -20.63 7.59
N ASP A 57 -2.23 -21.94 7.69
CA ASP A 57 -2.02 -22.79 6.52
C ASP A 57 -3.29 -22.87 5.64
N GLU A 58 -4.48 -22.91 6.25
CA GLU A 58 -5.77 -22.88 5.53
C GLU A 58 -6.03 -21.52 4.86
N ILE A 59 -5.68 -20.40 5.50
CA ILE A 59 -5.79 -19.07 4.90
C ILE A 59 -4.88 -18.97 3.67
N VAL A 60 -3.63 -19.39 3.80
CA VAL A 60 -2.66 -19.37 2.70
C VAL A 60 -3.11 -20.27 1.55
N ASP A 61 -3.66 -21.45 1.84
CA ASP A 61 -4.21 -22.35 0.82
C ASP A 61 -5.41 -21.74 0.09
N GLN A 62 -6.34 -21.13 0.83
CA GLN A 62 -7.48 -20.40 0.25
C GLN A 62 -7.02 -19.25 -0.66
N LEU A 63 -6.01 -18.48 -0.23
CA LEU A 63 -5.45 -17.37 -1.00
C LEU A 63 -4.77 -17.85 -2.29
N LYS A 64 -4.05 -18.98 -2.27
CA LYS A 64 -3.49 -19.59 -3.49
C LYS A 64 -4.56 -19.94 -4.53
N GLY A 65 -5.78 -20.22 -4.08
CA GLY A 65 -6.93 -20.47 -4.95
C GLY A 65 -7.55 -19.22 -5.56
N VAL A 66 -7.17 -17.99 -5.14
CA VAL A 66 -7.80 -16.74 -5.61
C VAL A 66 -7.72 -16.55 -7.14
N PRO A 67 -6.56 -16.75 -7.80
CA PRO A 67 -6.47 -16.63 -9.25
C PRO A 67 -7.44 -17.54 -10.01
N GLU A 68 -7.62 -18.77 -9.54
CA GLU A 68 -8.44 -19.78 -10.22
C GLU A 68 -9.92 -19.63 -9.89
N ASN A 69 -10.26 -19.49 -8.61
CA ASN A 69 -11.65 -19.52 -8.14
C ASN A 69 -12.37 -18.17 -8.25
N TYR A 70 -11.60 -17.08 -8.26
CA TYR A 70 -12.13 -15.72 -8.26
C TYR A 70 -11.59 -14.87 -9.42
N GLY A 71 -10.84 -15.47 -10.35
CA GLY A 71 -10.24 -14.74 -11.48
C GLY A 71 -9.22 -13.69 -11.06
N GLY A 72 -8.61 -13.84 -9.88
CA GLY A 72 -7.71 -12.85 -9.29
C GLY A 72 -8.40 -11.70 -8.55
N ASP A 73 -9.74 -11.70 -8.46
CA ASP A 73 -10.50 -10.71 -7.69
C ASP A 73 -10.43 -11.03 -6.19
N ILE A 74 -9.52 -10.35 -5.49
CA ILE A 74 -9.35 -10.48 -4.04
C ILE A 74 -10.53 -9.91 -3.24
N ASP A 75 -11.28 -8.94 -3.79
CA ASP A 75 -12.48 -8.41 -3.14
C ASP A 75 -13.63 -9.42 -3.24
N ALA A 76 -13.72 -10.19 -4.33
CA ALA A 76 -14.65 -11.31 -4.44
C ALA A 76 -14.33 -12.40 -3.41
N PHE A 77 -13.05 -12.70 -3.20
CA PHE A 77 -12.63 -13.57 -2.11
C PHE A 77 -13.07 -13.02 -0.76
N ALA A 78 -12.81 -11.74 -0.47
CA ALA A 78 -13.18 -11.11 0.79
C ALA A 78 -14.70 -11.19 1.08
N ARG A 79 -15.54 -11.04 0.05
CA ARG A 79 -17.00 -11.22 0.17
C ARG A 79 -17.41 -12.66 0.51
N ASP A 80 -16.64 -13.66 0.08
CA ASP A 80 -16.94 -15.08 0.33
C ASP A 80 -16.40 -15.59 1.67
N VAL A 81 -15.45 -14.87 2.29
CA VAL A 81 -14.95 -15.17 3.64
C VAL A 81 -16.11 -15.11 4.64
N ALA A 82 -16.32 -16.21 5.36
CA ALA A 82 -17.33 -16.28 6.41
C ALA A 82 -16.82 -15.66 7.70
N TYR A 83 -17.53 -14.65 8.20
CA TYR A 83 -17.29 -14.07 9.52
C TYR A 83 -18.37 -14.54 10.49
N PHE A 84 -17.99 -15.28 11.53
CA PHE A 84 -18.92 -15.92 12.47
C PHE A 84 -20.06 -16.71 11.79
N GLY A 85 -19.73 -17.39 10.68
CA GLY A 85 -20.67 -18.21 9.92
C GLY A 85 -21.50 -17.44 8.88
N GLN A 86 -21.29 -16.13 8.71
CA GLN A 86 -21.99 -15.31 7.71
C GLN A 86 -21.04 -14.86 6.60
N LYS A 87 -21.41 -15.18 5.35
CA LYS A 87 -20.76 -14.63 4.15
C LYS A 87 -21.26 -13.22 3.86
N GLY A 88 -20.48 -12.44 3.09
CA GLY A 88 -20.83 -11.07 2.70
C GLY A 88 -20.63 -10.04 3.82
N ALA A 89 -19.87 -10.38 4.87
CA ALA A 89 -19.55 -9.46 5.95
C ALA A 89 -18.59 -8.33 5.53
N PHE A 90 -17.82 -8.55 4.45
CA PHE A 90 -16.82 -7.62 3.93
C PHE A 90 -17.13 -7.33 2.47
N ASN A 91 -17.03 -6.06 2.05
CA ASN A 91 -17.24 -5.69 0.64
C ASN A 91 -15.93 -5.73 -0.15
N THR A 92 -14.83 -5.38 0.51
CA THR A 92 -13.47 -5.33 -0.03
C THR A 92 -12.48 -6.09 0.85
N TRP A 93 -11.34 -6.46 0.26
CA TRP A 93 -10.18 -7.00 0.97
C TRP A 93 -9.67 -6.05 2.05
N ASN A 94 -9.69 -4.74 1.78
CA ASN A 94 -9.28 -3.73 2.76
C ASN A 94 -10.21 -3.72 3.98
N ASP A 95 -11.52 -3.91 3.81
CA ASP A 95 -12.47 -4.01 4.92
C ASP A 95 -12.18 -5.24 5.79
N LEU A 96 -11.87 -6.36 5.14
CA LEU A 96 -11.49 -7.61 5.81
C LEU A 96 -10.22 -7.40 6.65
N ILE A 97 -9.14 -6.91 6.04
CA ILE A 97 -7.86 -6.67 6.75
C ILE A 97 -8.03 -5.64 7.87
N ALA A 98 -8.79 -4.56 7.64
CA ALA A 98 -9.04 -3.56 8.66
C ALA A 98 -9.79 -4.13 9.87
N THR A 99 -10.79 -4.98 9.63
CA THR A 99 -11.54 -5.65 10.71
C THR A 99 -10.64 -6.61 11.49
N MET A 100 -9.80 -7.39 10.79
CA MET A 100 -8.88 -8.32 11.46
C MET A 100 -7.82 -7.58 12.28
N ALA A 101 -7.30 -6.46 11.77
CA ALA A 101 -6.37 -5.60 12.52
C ALA A 101 -7.00 -5.08 13.82
N GLN A 102 -8.27 -4.63 13.77
CA GLN A 102 -8.99 -4.17 14.96
C GLN A 102 -9.18 -5.28 16.00
N ASN A 103 -9.42 -6.52 15.57
CA ASN A 103 -9.57 -7.67 16.47
C ASN A 103 -8.31 -7.97 17.29
N VAL A 104 -7.14 -7.56 16.82
CA VAL A 104 -5.86 -7.65 17.55
C VAL A 104 -5.40 -6.30 18.11
N GLY A 105 -6.28 -5.29 18.14
CA GLY A 105 -6.00 -3.97 18.71
C GLY A 105 -5.04 -3.12 17.90
N LYS A 106 -4.88 -3.39 16.60
CA LYS A 106 -3.99 -2.68 15.67
C LYS A 106 -4.77 -1.86 14.64
N GLN A 107 -4.07 -0.92 14.02
CA GLN A 107 -4.58 -0.16 12.89
C GLN A 107 -4.24 -0.88 11.57
N PRO A 108 -5.02 -0.68 10.49
CA PRO A 108 -4.74 -1.33 9.20
C PRO A 108 -3.39 -0.95 8.59
N ASN A 109 -2.86 0.22 8.95
CA ASN A 109 -1.55 0.72 8.51
C ASN A 109 -0.41 0.38 9.50
N ASP A 110 -0.67 -0.42 10.52
CA ASP A 110 0.38 -0.94 11.40
C ASP A 110 1.40 -1.76 10.58
N PRO A 111 2.72 -1.57 10.75
CA PRO A 111 3.72 -2.26 9.95
C PRO A 111 3.61 -3.79 9.99
N ASP A 112 3.17 -4.37 11.11
CA ASP A 112 2.98 -5.81 11.24
C ASP A 112 1.79 -6.29 10.40
N ILE A 113 0.72 -5.49 10.36
CA ILE A 113 -0.45 -5.75 9.52
C ILE A 113 -0.10 -5.62 8.03
N GLN A 114 0.64 -4.57 7.66
CA GLN A 114 1.07 -4.37 6.28
C GLN A 114 1.93 -5.53 5.79
N LYS A 115 2.86 -6.01 6.62
CA LYS A 115 3.70 -7.16 6.27
C LYS A 115 2.89 -8.43 5.99
N ILE A 116 1.90 -8.73 6.85
CA ILE A 116 1.01 -9.89 6.64
C ILE A 116 0.17 -9.69 5.36
N ASN A 117 -0.37 -8.48 5.17
CA ASN A 117 -1.20 -8.14 4.04
C ASN A 117 -0.44 -8.24 2.69
N GLU A 118 0.77 -7.71 2.64
CA GLU A 118 1.63 -7.79 1.45
C GLU A 118 1.95 -9.25 1.10
N PHE A 119 2.23 -10.08 2.11
CA PHE A 119 2.39 -11.51 1.89
C PHE A 119 1.12 -12.15 1.33
N PHE A 120 -0.05 -11.90 1.94
CA PHE A 120 -1.32 -12.46 1.47
C PHE A 120 -1.69 -12.04 0.05
N LEU A 121 -1.50 -10.76 -0.29
CA LEU A 121 -1.72 -10.26 -1.65
C LEU A 121 -0.77 -10.94 -2.65
N SER A 122 0.50 -11.12 -2.27
CA SER A 122 1.48 -11.82 -3.11
C SER A 122 1.08 -13.27 -3.37
N VAL A 123 0.58 -13.98 -2.35
CA VAL A 123 0.10 -15.37 -2.47
C VAL A 123 -1.14 -15.45 -3.34
N ALA A 124 -2.04 -14.48 -3.23
CA ALA A 124 -3.23 -14.36 -4.05
C ALA A 124 -2.94 -13.97 -5.51
N GLY A 125 -1.68 -13.73 -5.88
CA GLY A 125 -1.30 -13.30 -7.22
C GLY A 125 -1.67 -11.84 -7.52
N VAL A 126 -1.99 -11.05 -6.50
CA VAL A 126 -2.27 -9.62 -6.61
C VAL A 126 -0.96 -8.87 -6.37
N SER A 127 -0.30 -8.45 -7.46
CA SER A 127 0.90 -7.60 -7.36
C SER A 127 0.47 -6.23 -6.82
N GLY A 128 0.99 -5.85 -5.66
CA GLY A 128 0.52 -4.71 -4.87
C GLY A 128 0.44 -3.37 -5.61
N GLY A 129 -0.60 -2.61 -5.26
CA GLY A 129 -0.52 -1.15 -5.30
C GLY A 129 -1.37 -0.39 -6.32
N GLU A 130 -2.53 -0.88 -6.73
CA GLU A 130 -3.59 0.02 -7.22
C GLU A 130 -4.90 -0.30 -6.49
N THR A 131 -5.02 0.27 -5.29
CA THR A 131 -6.35 0.58 -4.75
C THR A 131 -6.91 1.72 -5.60
N THR A 132 -7.54 1.38 -6.72
CA THR A 132 -8.39 2.32 -7.46
C THR A 132 -9.40 2.88 -6.45
N PRO A 133 -9.46 4.21 -6.24
CA PRO A 133 -10.54 4.80 -5.49
C PRO A 133 -11.83 4.43 -6.21
N THR A 134 -12.72 3.69 -5.55
CA THR A 134 -14.09 3.53 -6.01
C THR A 134 -14.67 4.92 -6.20
N GLU A 135 -14.99 5.28 -7.45
CA GLU A 135 -15.89 6.39 -7.72
C GLU A 135 -17.17 6.15 -6.91
N THR A 136 -17.40 7.00 -5.92
CA THR A 136 -18.71 7.13 -5.29
C THR A 136 -19.71 7.45 -6.39
N ALA A 137 -20.44 6.43 -6.83
CA ALA A 137 -21.62 6.60 -7.66
C ALA A 137 -22.64 7.40 -6.84
N THR A 138 -22.66 8.72 -7.05
CA THR A 138 -23.70 9.61 -6.55
C THR A 138 -25.03 9.17 -7.17
N GLY A 139 -25.80 8.42 -6.40
CA GLY A 139 -27.17 8.08 -6.71
C GLY A 139 -28.00 9.36 -6.81
N THR A 140 -28.61 9.56 -7.98
CA THR A 140 -29.65 10.55 -8.24
C THR A 140 -30.79 10.41 -7.23
N THR A 141 -30.93 11.39 -6.33
CA THR A 141 -32.20 11.63 -5.63
C THR A 141 -32.90 12.82 -6.28
N THR A 142 -34.06 12.54 -6.88
CA THR A 142 -35.04 13.52 -7.37
C THR A 142 -35.38 14.55 -6.28
N PRO A 143 -35.36 15.88 -6.55
CA PRO A 143 -35.70 16.89 -5.57
C PRO A 143 -37.22 16.99 -5.35
N GLN A 144 -37.63 17.01 -4.08
CA GLN A 144 -38.95 17.52 -3.68
C GLN A 144 -38.74 18.93 -3.10
N GLU A 145 -39.41 19.90 -3.70
CA GLU A 145 -39.40 21.33 -3.43
C GLU A 145 -40.08 21.65 -2.07
N THR A 146 -39.48 22.52 -1.25
CA THR A 146 -40.16 23.51 -0.38
C THR A 146 -39.16 24.56 0.14
N THR A 147 -39.53 25.81 -0.10
CA THR A 147 -38.92 27.13 0.17
C THR A 147 -38.79 27.49 1.66
N GLU A 148 -37.68 28.13 2.09
CA GLU A 148 -37.58 29.58 2.47
C GLU A 148 -36.33 29.91 3.36
N GLU A 149 -35.49 30.82 2.85
CA GLU A 149 -34.67 31.89 3.47
C GLU A 149 -33.84 31.68 4.77
N THR A 150 -32.50 31.89 4.71
CA THR A 150 -31.71 32.94 5.42
C THR A 150 -30.21 32.89 5.04
N THR A 151 -29.71 34.02 4.50
CA THR A 151 -28.36 34.65 4.43
C THR A 151 -27.04 33.84 4.63
N PRO A 152 -25.98 34.10 3.81
CA PRO A 152 -24.78 33.27 3.73
C PRO A 152 -23.75 33.61 4.81
N MET A 153 -23.08 32.59 5.35
CA MET A 153 -21.86 32.75 6.13
C MET A 153 -20.77 31.91 5.46
N GLY A 154 -19.74 32.60 4.98
CA GLY A 154 -18.62 32.00 4.29
C GLY A 154 -17.89 30.97 5.14
N THR A 155 -17.42 29.92 4.49
CA THR A 155 -16.25 29.19 4.94
C THR A 155 -15.39 29.01 3.70
N GLU A 156 -14.19 29.53 3.83
CA GLU A 156 -13.21 29.67 2.78
C GLU A 156 -12.92 28.30 2.18
N THR A 157 -12.96 28.24 0.85
CA THR A 157 -12.31 27.18 0.08
C THR A 157 -10.82 27.30 0.37
N GLU A 158 -10.34 26.56 1.35
CA GLU A 158 -8.93 26.21 1.41
C GLU A 158 -8.71 25.27 0.23
N GLU A 159 -8.04 25.77 -0.81
CA GLU A 159 -7.44 24.93 -1.83
C GLU A 159 -6.61 23.89 -1.09
N ALA A 160 -7.08 22.64 -1.09
CA ALA A 160 -6.21 21.52 -0.80
C ALA A 160 -5.16 21.52 -1.90
N GLU A 161 -4.02 22.18 -1.64
CA GLU A 161 -2.81 21.98 -2.41
C GLU A 161 -2.66 20.46 -2.54
N ALA A 162 -2.70 20.00 -3.78
CA ALA A 162 -2.42 18.62 -4.14
C ALA A 162 -0.97 18.34 -3.71
N GLY A 163 -0.81 18.00 -2.43
CA GLY A 163 0.44 17.64 -1.81
C GLY A 163 0.92 16.39 -2.52
N ILE A 164 1.87 16.58 -3.42
CA ILE A 164 2.63 15.51 -4.06
C ILE A 164 3.05 14.57 -2.92
N PRO A 165 2.62 13.30 -2.91
CA PRO A 165 2.96 12.39 -1.83
C PRO A 165 4.48 12.40 -1.67
N PHE A 166 4.99 12.49 -0.45
CA PHE A 166 6.41 12.75 -0.17
C PHE A 166 7.38 11.84 -0.97
N GLY A 167 6.96 10.60 -1.28
CA GLY A 167 7.71 9.70 -2.17
C GLY A 167 7.83 10.18 -3.62
N LEU A 168 6.76 10.72 -4.20
CA LEU A 168 6.76 11.30 -5.55
C LEU A 168 7.56 12.61 -5.60
N ALA A 169 7.49 13.43 -4.54
CA ALA A 169 8.25 14.67 -4.44
C ALA A 169 9.77 14.40 -4.38
N ALA A 170 10.18 13.38 -3.61
CA ALA A 170 11.57 12.95 -3.54
C ALA A 170 12.07 12.41 -4.89
N ALA A 171 11.25 11.62 -5.60
CA ALA A 171 11.61 11.09 -6.92
C ALA A 171 11.77 12.20 -7.97
N ILE A 172 10.88 13.19 -7.98
CA ILE A 172 10.95 14.36 -8.88
C ILE A 172 12.19 15.20 -8.58
N ALA A 173 12.48 15.48 -7.31
CA ALA A 173 13.66 16.23 -6.91
C ALA A 173 14.96 15.54 -7.35
N LEU A 174 15.02 14.21 -7.21
CA LEU A 174 16.18 13.42 -7.62
C LEU A 174 16.36 13.44 -9.15
N LEU A 175 15.26 13.35 -9.91
CA LEU A 175 15.27 13.43 -11.37
C LEU A 175 15.74 14.81 -11.85
N ILE A 176 15.31 15.90 -11.21
CA ILE A 176 15.78 17.26 -11.51
C ILE A 176 17.28 17.39 -11.27
N VAL A 177 17.80 16.87 -10.15
CA VAL A 177 19.25 16.91 -9.86
C VAL A 177 20.06 16.14 -10.90
N VAL A 178 19.58 14.97 -11.34
CA VAL A 178 20.23 14.17 -12.39
C VAL A 178 20.26 14.92 -13.73
N LEU A 179 19.16 15.59 -14.11
CA LEU A 179 19.09 16.37 -15.34
C LEU A 179 20.03 17.60 -15.31
N ILE A 180 20.10 18.31 -14.17
CA ILE A 180 21.02 19.44 -14.00
C ILE A 180 22.48 18.97 -14.09
N ALA A 181 22.81 17.86 -13.44
CA ALA A 181 24.16 17.28 -13.50
C ALA A 181 24.53 16.83 -14.92
N ALA A 182 23.59 16.21 -15.65
CA ALA A 182 23.80 15.82 -17.04
C ALA A 182 23.96 17.03 -17.97
N ALA A 183 23.16 18.08 -17.80
CA ALA A 183 23.28 19.32 -18.57
C ALA A 183 24.61 20.04 -18.30
N ALA A 184 25.03 20.15 -17.04
CA ALA A 184 26.31 20.73 -16.66
C ALA A 184 27.48 19.92 -17.23
N TYR A 185 27.39 18.58 -17.21
CA TYR A 185 28.39 17.70 -17.80
C TYR A 185 28.47 17.84 -19.33
N MET A 186 27.33 17.97 -20.01
CA MET A 186 27.29 18.20 -21.46
C MET A 186 27.85 19.57 -21.84
N PHE A 187 27.62 20.62 -21.04
CA PHE A 187 28.20 21.95 -21.25
C PHE A 187 29.70 21.99 -20.96
N ALA A 188 30.17 21.26 -19.94
CA ALA A 188 31.60 21.17 -19.62
C ALA A 188 32.41 20.32 -20.62
N ARG A 189 31.72 19.57 -21.49
CA ARG A 189 32.32 18.70 -22.53
C ARG A 189 32.29 19.32 -23.94
N ARG A 190 31.63 20.46 -24.13
CA ARG A 190 31.79 21.33 -25.30
C ARG A 190 32.99 22.24 -25.12
#